data_AF-A0A933VCZ5-F1
#
_entry.id   AF-A0A933VCZ5-F1
#
_cell.length_a   1.000
_cell.length_b   1.000
_cell.length_c   1.000
_cell.angle_alpha   90.00
_cell.angle_beta   90.00
_cell.angle_gamma   90.00
#
_symmetry.space_group_name_H-M   'P 1'
#
loop_
_entity.id
_entity.type
_entity.pdbx_description
1 polymer ?
#
loop_
_entity_poly.entity_id
_entity_poly.type
_entity_poly.pdbx_seq_one_letter_code
_entity_poly.pdbx_strand_id
1 'polypeptide(L)'
;MSSREQKLGRAAMHSTLAAVLVLFVLTVILLLFVSTPITNAAAMATAPAAQPAVALPGTGTTKVYLPIVFKPSSPTTASPYAAALSQALAKCAGTTLNQVCYASGNVTLVGGGPLTTPGQVATLDGVSGLTLVSPDASHWSVALMRLAADSPMPDLGLTVLAFGNVTIRNLTLFHAAAGNGDVAPALSFSSSPVPGQDPVTGGLIVYNPSHEEPLSIMLNRADLTLASSAVIGASRGTMSVIMSTGSALVHTAAGDGALIQAHQLNVPLDGNGDAAGAPTPPTKMGDNALVAIAPTDKGDPLATVVPPPSPQDSKAIIDAMYNLTIDAYDRCMAGNSRQVYRMMYYARILQYYASLYPNILTDSLMDDYDKKFRQCATFEIEFNSVISVTSPIDWGSMYIQGQGMIVSYGMDGNLFQMANMPLTHLRYDITFAMQQCLNLEITDGVLFNYDGYMRINRNGLDISTTMTPVDIWEHTIFTCAEPSFEMANPALWQLLFDKLHRSEFIEMEGSYRFTGAHWKYTGNHILAEAIFEREVIDLGGQEVDTGNTWLIMLHRPGGN
;
A
#
# COMPACT_ATOMS: atom_id res chain seq x y z
N MET A 1 72.80 9.78 -34.22
CA MET A 1 71.80 8.93 -33.52
C MET A 1 70.42 9.55 -33.72
N SER A 2 69.41 8.71 -33.96
CA SER A 2 67.99 9.02 -34.21
C SER A 2 67.60 9.27 -35.67
N SER A 3 66.86 8.30 -36.24
CA SER A 3 66.23 8.33 -37.56
C SER A 3 64.71 8.41 -37.40
N ARG A 4 64.12 9.32 -38.16
CA ARG A 4 62.71 9.42 -38.51
C ARG A 4 62.28 8.27 -39.44
N GLU A 5 60.95 8.18 -39.60
CA GLU A 5 60.18 7.52 -40.67
C GLU A 5 60.07 5.98 -40.66
N GLN A 6 58.88 5.47 -40.29
CA GLN A 6 58.13 4.51 -41.12
C GLN A 6 56.74 4.14 -40.57
N LYS A 7 55.79 4.01 -41.52
CA LYS A 7 54.58 3.15 -41.56
C LYS A 7 53.20 3.74 -41.18
N LEU A 8 52.61 4.40 -42.18
CA LEU A 8 51.20 4.23 -42.56
C LEU A 8 50.93 2.79 -43.06
N GLY A 9 49.72 2.27 -42.79
CA GLY A 9 49.05 1.30 -43.67
C GLY A 9 48.44 0.06 -42.99
N ARG A 10 47.18 0.17 -42.52
CA ARG A 10 46.13 -0.88 -42.55
C ARG A 10 44.88 -0.41 -41.77
N ALA A 11 43.99 0.31 -42.44
CA ALA A 11 42.66 0.60 -41.95
C ALA A 11 41.69 0.71 -43.15
N ALA A 12 41.34 -0.43 -43.73
CA ALA A 12 40.26 -0.56 -44.72
C ALA A 12 39.94 -2.04 -44.97
N MET A 13 39.51 -2.78 -43.95
CA MET A 13 39.01 -4.16 -44.17
C MET A 13 38.17 -4.71 -42.99
N HIS A 14 37.34 -3.91 -42.32
CA HIS A 14 36.39 -4.45 -41.32
C HIS A 14 34.96 -3.92 -41.42
N SER A 15 34.62 -3.08 -42.41
CA SER A 15 33.27 -2.50 -42.52
C SER A 15 32.32 -3.25 -43.47
N THR A 16 32.80 -4.22 -44.25
CA THR A 16 31.98 -4.89 -45.29
C THR A 16 31.39 -6.23 -44.86
N LEU A 17 31.87 -6.84 -43.78
CA LEU A 17 31.35 -8.14 -43.32
C LEU A 17 30.06 -8.02 -42.47
N ALA A 18 29.89 -6.90 -41.74
CA ALA A 18 28.72 -6.69 -40.89
C ALA A 18 27.44 -6.36 -41.68
N ALA A 19 27.56 -5.71 -42.85
CA ALA A 19 26.42 -5.35 -43.68
C ALA A 19 25.82 -6.55 -44.44
N VAL A 20 26.62 -7.58 -44.72
CA VAL A 20 26.15 -8.78 -45.46
C VAL A 20 25.35 -9.72 -44.55
N LEU A 21 25.68 -9.78 -43.25
CA LEU A 21 24.96 -10.64 -42.30
C LEU A 21 23.55 -10.13 -42.00
N VAL A 22 23.35 -8.82 -41.91
CA VAL A 22 22.04 -8.21 -41.65
C VAL A 22 21.10 -8.36 -42.85
N LEU A 23 21.63 -8.28 -44.07
CA LEU A 23 20.82 -8.45 -45.29
C LEU A 23 20.34 -9.90 -45.45
N PHE A 24 21.15 -10.89 -45.06
CA PHE A 24 20.78 -12.30 -45.18
C PHE A 24 19.65 -12.70 -44.21
N VAL A 25 19.66 -12.17 -42.99
CA VAL A 25 18.62 -12.44 -41.99
C VAL A 25 17.27 -11.80 -42.38
N LEU A 26 17.29 -10.58 -42.95
CA LEU A 26 16.06 -9.94 -43.41
C LEU A 26 15.42 -10.66 -44.61
N THR A 27 16.23 -11.28 -45.47
CA THR A 27 15.73 -11.95 -46.69
C THR A 27 15.04 -13.27 -46.34
N VAL A 28 15.48 -13.98 -45.29
CA VAL A 28 14.86 -15.24 -44.84
C VAL A 28 13.50 -15.00 -44.16
N ILE A 29 13.34 -13.89 -43.44
CA ILE A 29 12.07 -13.55 -42.78
C ILE A 29 11.00 -13.11 -43.78
N LEU A 30 11.37 -12.46 -44.88
CA LEU A 30 10.41 -12.04 -45.93
C LEU A 30 9.90 -13.20 -46.80
N LEU A 31 10.59 -14.34 -46.84
CA LEU A 31 10.23 -15.50 -47.68
C LEU A 31 9.17 -16.42 -47.05
N LEU A 32 8.77 -16.22 -45.80
CA LEU A 32 7.77 -17.04 -45.10
C LEU A 32 6.32 -16.51 -45.20
N PHE A 33 6.08 -15.41 -45.94
CA PHE A 33 4.78 -14.74 -45.99
C PHE A 33 4.25 -14.47 -47.42
N VAL A 34 4.37 -15.40 -48.39
CA VAL A 34 3.63 -15.26 -49.67
C VAL A 34 3.34 -16.62 -50.33
N SER A 35 2.07 -17.06 -50.29
CA SER A 35 1.39 -17.86 -51.35
C SER A 35 -0.06 -18.16 -50.92
N THR A 36 -1.04 -17.29 -51.18
CA THR A 36 -1.88 -17.06 -52.39
C THR A 36 -3.22 -17.83 -52.44
N PRO A 37 -4.26 -17.23 -53.06
CA PRO A 37 -5.68 -17.57 -52.89
C PRO A 37 -6.25 -18.36 -54.08
N ILE A 38 -7.55 -18.72 -54.05
CA ILE A 38 -8.46 -18.72 -55.23
C ILE A 38 -9.91 -18.56 -54.74
N THR A 39 -10.62 -17.67 -55.42
CA THR A 39 -12.04 -17.30 -55.37
C THR A 39 -12.97 -18.32 -56.03
N ASN A 40 -14.24 -18.38 -55.64
CA ASN A 40 -15.36 -18.39 -56.57
C ASN A 40 -16.68 -17.95 -55.92
N ALA A 41 -17.50 -17.29 -56.72
CA ALA A 41 -18.66 -16.49 -56.34
C ALA A 41 -20.00 -17.24 -56.43
N ALA A 42 -20.97 -16.68 -55.68
CA ALA A 42 -22.41 -16.57 -55.94
C ALA A 42 -23.27 -17.84 -56.06
N ALA A 43 -24.18 -18.02 -55.09
CA ALA A 43 -25.58 -18.34 -55.37
C ALA A 43 -26.49 -17.94 -54.20
N MET A 44 -27.63 -17.37 -54.56
CA MET A 44 -28.76 -16.99 -53.72
C MET A 44 -29.35 -18.17 -52.94
N ALA A 45 -29.97 -17.87 -51.80
CA ALA A 45 -31.37 -18.21 -51.48
C ALA A 45 -31.58 -18.69 -50.02
N THR A 46 -32.59 -18.08 -49.42
CA THR A 46 -33.55 -18.66 -48.46
C THR A 46 -33.05 -19.17 -47.12
N ALA A 47 -33.36 -18.38 -46.08
CA ALA A 47 -33.72 -18.90 -44.76
C ALA A 47 -34.79 -20.01 -44.91
N PRO A 48 -34.72 -21.07 -44.09
CA PRO A 48 -35.75 -21.18 -43.07
C PRO A 48 -35.33 -21.86 -41.76
N ALA A 49 -36.18 -21.59 -40.75
CA ALA A 49 -36.63 -22.49 -39.70
C ALA A 49 -35.60 -23.02 -38.68
N ALA A 50 -35.59 -22.33 -37.54
CA ALA A 50 -35.40 -22.94 -36.24
C ALA A 50 -36.34 -24.15 -36.04
N GLN A 51 -35.81 -25.23 -35.51
CA GLN A 51 -36.53 -26.35 -34.92
C GLN A 51 -35.74 -26.93 -33.75
N PRO A 52 -36.39 -27.64 -32.80
CA PRO A 52 -36.45 -27.18 -31.43
C PRO A 52 -35.57 -27.98 -30.47
N ALA A 53 -35.21 -27.33 -29.37
CA ALA A 53 -34.62 -27.98 -28.20
C ALA A 53 -35.60 -29.01 -27.62
N VAL A 54 -35.12 -30.24 -27.53
CA VAL A 54 -35.77 -31.36 -26.86
C VAL A 54 -35.78 -31.08 -25.35
N ALA A 55 -36.98 -31.02 -24.78
CA ALA A 55 -37.21 -31.00 -23.35
C ALA A 55 -37.03 -32.40 -22.76
N LEU A 56 -36.33 -32.51 -21.63
CA LEU A 56 -36.47 -33.61 -20.68
C LEU A 56 -36.83 -33.04 -19.31
N PRO A 57 -37.81 -33.63 -18.60
CA PRO A 57 -38.37 -33.10 -17.36
C PRO A 57 -37.63 -33.68 -16.15
N GLY A 58 -37.42 -32.88 -15.11
CA GLY A 58 -36.81 -33.36 -13.87
C GLY A 58 -36.90 -32.36 -12.72
N THR A 59 -38.01 -32.42 -12.00
CA THR A 59 -38.10 -32.15 -10.54
C THR A 59 -37.50 -30.84 -10.02
N GLY A 60 -38.28 -29.76 -10.14
CA GLY A 60 -38.05 -28.53 -9.41
C GLY A 60 -38.25 -28.73 -7.91
N THR A 61 -37.15 -28.78 -7.16
CA THR A 61 -37.15 -28.42 -5.74
C THR A 61 -37.04 -26.91 -5.65
N THR A 62 -38.12 -26.29 -5.19
CA THR A 62 -38.21 -24.85 -4.94
C THR A 62 -37.22 -24.46 -3.84
N LYS A 63 -35.98 -24.10 -4.20
CA LYS A 63 -35.10 -23.38 -3.28
C LYS A 63 -35.62 -21.95 -3.17
N VAL A 64 -36.39 -21.71 -2.12
CA VAL A 64 -36.72 -20.37 -1.63
C VAL A 64 -35.41 -19.72 -1.20
N TYR A 65 -34.89 -18.82 -2.01
CA TYR A 65 -33.83 -17.92 -1.57
C TYR A 65 -34.45 -16.94 -0.56
N LEU A 66 -34.02 -17.03 0.69
CA LEU A 66 -34.18 -15.93 1.63
C LEU A 66 -33.54 -14.69 1.00
N PRO A 67 -34.25 -13.56 0.83
CA PRO A 67 -33.56 -12.32 0.60
C PRO A 67 -32.71 -12.07 1.84
N ILE A 68 -31.38 -12.09 1.68
CA ILE A 68 -30.48 -11.41 2.61
C ILE A 68 -30.85 -9.94 2.47
N VAL A 69 -31.78 -9.51 3.33
CA VAL A 69 -31.99 -8.12 3.63
C VAL A 69 -30.69 -7.67 4.27
N PHE A 70 -29.82 -7.02 3.49
CA PHE A 70 -28.82 -6.14 4.04
C PHE A 70 -29.59 -5.20 4.94
N LYS A 71 -29.48 -5.38 6.25
CA LYS A 71 -29.86 -4.35 7.19
C LYS A 71 -28.98 -3.17 6.78
N PRO A 72 -29.53 -2.06 6.25
CA PRO A 72 -28.71 -0.88 6.08
C PRO A 72 -28.12 -0.62 7.46
N SER A 73 -26.79 -0.65 7.55
CA SER A 73 -26.08 -0.15 8.73
C SER A 73 -26.75 1.16 9.06
N SER A 74 -27.39 1.24 10.23
CA SER A 74 -28.10 2.42 10.68
C SER A 74 -27.25 3.64 10.34
N PRO A 75 -27.81 4.72 9.74
CA PRO A 75 -27.05 5.88 9.33
C PRO A 75 -26.17 6.26 10.51
N THR A 76 -24.86 6.04 10.36
CA THR A 76 -23.88 6.34 11.40
C THR A 76 -24.08 7.82 11.65
N THR A 77 -24.61 8.17 12.82
CA THR A 77 -24.85 9.57 13.18
C THR A 77 -23.53 10.28 12.97
N ALA A 78 -23.47 11.14 11.95
CA ALA A 78 -22.24 11.84 11.60
C ALA A 78 -21.70 12.48 12.87
N SER A 79 -20.40 12.29 13.12
CA SER A 79 -19.78 12.80 14.34
C SER A 79 -20.13 14.28 14.51
N PRO A 80 -20.60 14.72 15.68
CA PRO A 80 -21.14 16.07 15.89
C PRO A 80 -20.10 17.18 15.59
N TYR A 81 -18.81 16.85 15.59
CA TYR A 81 -17.72 17.77 15.27
C TYR A 81 -17.23 17.69 13.82
N ALA A 82 -17.65 16.71 13.01
CA ALA A 82 -17.10 16.50 11.66
C ALA A 82 -17.38 17.68 10.71
N ALA A 83 -18.57 18.28 10.78
CA ALA A 83 -18.90 19.46 10.00
C ALA A 83 -18.08 20.68 10.40
N ALA A 84 -17.89 20.90 11.72
CA ALA A 84 -17.06 21.98 12.24
C ALA A 84 -15.59 21.81 11.81
N LEU A 85 -15.09 20.57 11.82
CA LEU A 85 -13.74 20.22 11.41
C LEU A 85 -13.50 20.50 9.91
N SER A 86 -14.41 20.04 9.05
CA SER A 86 -14.33 20.28 7.60
C SER A 86 -14.34 21.78 7.26
N GLN A 87 -15.22 22.55 7.91
CA GLN A 87 -15.25 23.99 7.75
C GLN A 87 -13.97 24.68 8.26
N ALA A 88 -13.40 24.20 9.36
CA ALA A 88 -12.15 24.72 9.91
C ALA A 88 -10.99 24.54 8.92
N LEU A 89 -10.85 23.34 8.34
CA LEU A 89 -9.84 23.06 7.32
C LEU A 89 -9.98 23.98 6.10
N ALA A 90 -11.21 24.19 5.62
CA ALA A 90 -11.47 25.07 4.48
C ALA A 90 -11.10 26.53 4.78
N LYS A 91 -11.51 27.06 5.95
CA LYS A 91 -11.22 28.45 6.34
C LYS A 91 -9.74 28.70 6.61
N CYS A 92 -9.02 27.67 7.07
CA CYS A 92 -7.62 27.75 7.46
C CYS A 92 -6.64 27.22 6.41
N ALA A 93 -7.08 26.99 5.16
CA ALA A 93 -6.26 26.45 4.09
C ALA A 93 -4.98 27.28 3.80
N GLY A 94 -5.01 28.59 4.05
CA GLY A 94 -3.87 29.49 3.87
C GLY A 94 -2.85 29.53 5.02
N THR A 95 -3.03 28.72 6.07
CA THR A 95 -2.11 28.70 7.22
C THR A 95 -0.76 28.13 6.78
N THR A 96 0.33 28.84 7.10
CA THR A 96 1.72 28.40 6.82
C THR A 96 2.40 27.88 8.09
N LEU A 97 3.65 27.42 8.01
CA LEU A 97 4.37 26.87 9.16
C LEU A 97 4.54 27.89 10.29
N ASN A 98 4.50 27.39 11.52
CA ASN A 98 4.57 28.14 12.76
C ASN A 98 3.51 29.25 12.86
N GLN A 99 2.32 28.96 12.34
CA GLN A 99 1.14 29.83 12.46
C GLN A 99 -0.04 29.09 13.05
N VAL A 100 -0.95 29.87 13.64
CA VAL A 100 -2.27 29.45 14.08
C VAL A 100 -3.33 30.20 13.30
N CYS A 101 -4.36 29.48 12.86
CA CYS A 101 -5.56 30.01 12.27
C CYS A 101 -6.76 29.75 13.20
N TYR A 102 -7.54 30.79 13.43
CA TYR A 102 -8.81 30.71 14.14
C TYR A 102 -9.92 30.25 13.19
N ALA A 103 -10.60 29.15 13.51
CA ALA A 103 -11.67 28.62 12.68
C ALA A 103 -13.07 28.97 13.21
N SER A 104 -13.31 28.79 14.51
CA SER A 104 -14.59 29.09 15.16
C SER A 104 -14.49 29.15 16.69
N GLY A 105 -15.49 29.76 17.33
CA GLY A 105 -15.71 29.76 18.78
C GLY A 105 -14.85 30.75 19.57
N ASN A 106 -14.53 30.42 20.81
CA ASN A 106 -13.71 31.25 21.70
C ASN A 106 -12.29 30.70 21.75
N VAL A 107 -11.35 31.39 21.09
CA VAL A 107 -9.93 31.03 21.05
C VAL A 107 -9.10 32.21 21.53
N THR A 108 -8.30 32.00 22.58
CA THR A 108 -7.41 33.03 23.14
C THR A 108 -5.96 32.56 23.06
N LEU A 109 -5.08 33.38 22.49
CA LEU A 109 -3.64 33.13 22.49
C LEU A 109 -2.98 33.73 23.74
N VAL A 110 -2.10 32.97 24.38
CA VAL A 110 -1.26 33.47 25.46
C VAL A 110 -0.03 34.14 24.83
N GLY A 111 0.00 35.47 24.86
CA GLY A 111 1.07 36.29 24.25
C GLY A 111 0.73 36.92 22.89
N GLY A 112 -0.33 36.47 22.21
CA GLY A 112 -0.67 36.89 20.83
C GLY A 112 -1.96 37.71 20.64
N GLY A 113 -2.65 38.05 21.74
CA GLY A 113 -3.98 38.69 21.68
C GLY A 113 -5.10 37.72 21.22
N PRO A 114 -6.38 38.17 21.23
CA PRO A 114 -7.49 37.32 20.80
C PRO A 114 -7.55 37.20 19.27
N LEU A 115 -7.92 36.01 18.78
CA LEU A 115 -8.29 35.79 17.38
C LEU A 115 -9.82 35.80 17.29
N THR A 116 -10.39 36.71 16.51
CA THR A 116 -11.84 36.99 16.53
C THR A 116 -12.56 36.71 15.22
N THR A 117 -11.82 36.62 14.10
CA THR A 117 -12.45 36.50 12.77
C THR A 117 -12.08 35.17 12.11
N PRO A 118 -13.05 34.28 11.79
CA PRO A 118 -12.74 32.99 11.18
C PRO A 118 -11.85 33.12 9.94
N GLY A 119 -10.78 32.33 9.86
CA GLY A 119 -9.71 32.44 8.85
C GLY A 119 -8.58 33.40 9.24
N GLN A 120 -8.69 34.14 10.34
CA GLN A 120 -7.62 34.98 10.86
C GLN A 120 -6.43 34.13 11.28
N VAL A 121 -5.25 34.48 10.76
CA VAL A 121 -3.99 33.81 11.03
C VAL A 121 -3.10 34.70 11.90
N ALA A 122 -2.37 34.10 12.85
CA ALA A 122 -1.33 34.75 13.62
C ALA A 122 -0.05 33.89 13.62
N THR A 123 1.10 34.55 13.74
CA THR A 123 2.37 33.85 14.00
C THR A 123 2.36 33.25 15.41
N LEU A 124 2.97 32.09 15.58
CA LEU A 124 3.17 31.46 16.88
C LEU A 124 4.44 31.97 17.59
N ASP A 125 5.24 32.82 16.94
CA ASP A 125 6.40 33.44 17.58
C ASP A 125 5.96 34.31 18.77
N GLY A 126 6.55 34.07 19.94
CA GLY A 126 6.14 34.69 21.21
C GLY A 126 4.82 34.18 21.82
N VAL A 127 4.14 33.21 21.21
CA VAL A 127 2.92 32.59 21.75
C VAL A 127 3.28 31.36 22.59
N SER A 128 3.00 31.41 23.89
CA SER A 128 3.34 30.31 24.81
C SER A 128 2.22 29.28 24.99
N GLY A 129 1.03 29.53 24.44
CA GLY A 129 -0.13 28.66 24.65
C GLY A 129 -1.42 29.19 24.04
N LEU A 130 -2.46 28.35 24.08
CA LEU A 130 -3.79 28.64 23.52
C LEU A 130 -4.87 28.12 24.47
N THR A 131 -5.99 28.81 24.58
CA THR A 131 -7.16 28.33 25.32
C THR A 131 -8.39 28.38 24.42
N LEU A 132 -9.07 27.24 24.31
CA LEU A 132 -10.30 27.05 23.56
C LEU A 132 -11.43 26.72 24.54
N VAL A 133 -12.57 27.41 24.41
CA VAL A 133 -13.74 27.20 25.28
C VAL A 133 -15.00 27.02 24.43
N SER A 134 -15.54 25.82 24.39
CA SER A 134 -16.85 25.50 23.82
C SER A 134 -17.91 25.52 24.93
N PRO A 135 -18.83 26.50 24.92
CA PRO A 135 -19.84 26.62 25.98
C PRO A 135 -20.88 25.48 25.97
N ASP A 136 -21.14 24.89 24.80
CA ASP A 136 -22.10 23.81 24.62
C ASP A 136 -21.84 23.00 23.33
N ALA A 137 -22.63 21.94 23.14
CA ALA A 137 -22.60 21.04 21.99
C ALA A 137 -22.81 21.69 20.61
N SER A 138 -23.42 22.89 20.54
CA SER A 138 -23.72 23.60 19.30
C SER A 138 -22.68 24.66 18.96
N HIS A 139 -21.83 25.04 19.91
CA HIS A 139 -20.82 26.09 19.75
C HIS A 139 -19.40 25.55 19.97
N TRP A 140 -18.84 24.96 18.91
CA TRP A 140 -17.49 24.40 18.95
C TRP A 140 -16.39 25.43 18.71
N SER A 141 -15.46 25.51 19.66
CA SER A 141 -14.20 26.21 19.51
C SER A 141 -13.21 25.33 18.77
N VAL A 142 -12.63 25.88 17.69
CA VAL A 142 -11.68 25.19 16.82
C VAL A 142 -10.56 26.14 16.40
N ALA A 143 -9.33 25.67 16.52
CA ALA A 143 -8.13 26.34 16.02
C ALA A 143 -7.23 25.35 15.29
N LEU A 144 -6.62 25.78 14.19
CA LEU A 144 -5.67 24.99 13.41
C LEU A 144 -4.28 25.60 13.56
N MET A 145 -3.30 24.81 13.96
CA MET A 145 -1.90 25.19 13.97
C MET A 145 -1.15 24.38 12.93
N ARG A 146 -0.17 25.00 12.27
CA ARG A 146 0.85 24.25 11.52
C ARG A 146 2.17 24.48 12.20
N LEU A 147 2.80 23.42 12.66
CA LEU A 147 4.06 23.46 13.39
C LEU A 147 5.15 22.92 12.47
N ALA A 148 6.25 23.66 12.35
CA ALA A 148 7.45 23.09 11.74
C ALA A 148 7.89 21.85 12.54
N ALA A 149 8.39 20.84 11.84
CA ALA A 149 8.89 19.61 12.45
C ALA A 149 10.34 19.40 12.00
N ASP A 150 11.08 18.59 12.76
CA ASP A 150 12.40 18.15 12.36
C ASP A 150 12.27 17.21 11.15
N SER A 151 12.58 17.74 9.97
CA SER A 151 12.55 17.01 8.70
C SER A 151 13.65 17.54 7.79
N PRO A 152 14.25 16.68 6.93
CA PRO A 152 15.16 17.12 5.88
C PRO A 152 14.51 18.09 4.87
N MET A 153 13.17 18.15 4.83
CA MET A 153 12.42 19.10 4.02
C MET A 153 11.92 20.26 4.89
N PRO A 154 12.44 21.49 4.72
CA PRO A 154 12.16 22.62 5.62
C PRO A 154 10.72 23.14 5.54
N ASP A 155 9.95 22.71 4.54
CA ASP A 155 8.54 23.03 4.32
C ASP A 155 7.57 21.98 4.91
N LEU A 156 8.10 20.86 5.44
CA LEU A 156 7.29 19.88 6.15
C LEU A 156 6.96 20.31 7.58
N GLY A 157 5.76 19.97 8.01
CA GLY A 157 5.27 20.30 9.33
C GLY A 157 4.01 19.56 9.69
N LEU A 158 3.74 19.49 10.98
CA LEU A 158 2.56 18.88 11.55
C LEU A 158 1.39 19.85 11.51
N THR A 159 0.22 19.36 11.12
CA THR A 159 -1.04 20.09 11.32
C THR A 159 -1.65 19.63 12.62
N VAL A 160 -1.81 20.54 13.57
CA VAL A 160 -2.43 20.28 14.87
C VAL A 160 -3.74 21.04 14.94
N LEU A 161 -4.86 20.33 15.00
CA LEU A 161 -6.17 20.93 15.16
C LEU A 161 -6.65 20.73 16.60
N ALA A 162 -6.82 21.83 17.32
CA ALA A 162 -7.41 21.84 18.65
C ALA A 162 -8.91 22.09 18.54
N PHE A 163 -9.70 21.31 19.26
CA PHE A 163 -11.16 21.42 19.23
C PHE A 163 -11.80 21.12 20.58
N GLY A 164 -12.91 21.78 20.89
CA GLY A 164 -13.61 21.63 22.17
C GLY A 164 -13.00 22.49 23.27
N ASN A 165 -13.10 22.02 24.52
CA ASN A 165 -12.45 22.65 25.66
C ASN A 165 -11.01 22.15 25.77
N VAL A 166 -10.06 22.96 25.33
CA VAL A 166 -8.63 22.61 25.27
C VAL A 166 -7.80 23.77 25.79
N THR A 167 -6.82 23.46 26.64
CA THR A 167 -5.78 24.41 27.04
C THR A 167 -4.43 23.85 26.61
N ILE A 168 -3.69 24.60 25.81
CA ILE A 168 -2.32 24.35 25.34
C ILE A 168 -1.39 25.32 26.07
N ARG A 169 -0.26 24.82 26.56
CA ARG A 169 0.75 25.55 27.32
C ARG A 169 2.14 25.11 26.87
N ASN A 170 3.14 25.90 27.23
CA ASN A 170 4.56 25.62 26.96
C ASN A 170 4.82 25.29 25.49
N LEU A 171 4.10 25.96 24.58
CA LEU A 171 4.29 25.77 23.16
C LEU A 171 5.72 26.21 22.78
N THR A 172 6.51 25.25 22.32
CA THR A 172 7.88 25.45 21.88
C THR A 172 7.95 25.09 20.40
N LEU A 173 8.36 26.04 19.58
CA LEU A 173 8.45 25.87 18.13
C LEU A 173 9.81 25.28 17.75
N PHE A 174 9.80 24.44 16.72
CA PHE A 174 11.02 24.00 16.07
C PHE A 174 11.62 25.12 15.22
N HIS A 175 12.90 25.40 15.41
CA HIS A 175 13.65 26.41 14.65
C HIS A 175 14.84 25.74 13.95
N ALA A 176 14.66 25.36 12.68
CA ALA A 176 15.67 24.68 11.86
C ALA A 176 17.06 25.36 11.83
N ALA A 177 17.11 26.68 12.08
CA ALA A 177 18.34 27.48 12.05
C ALA A 177 19.26 27.30 13.27
N ALA A 178 18.82 26.63 14.33
CA ALA A 178 19.59 26.61 15.60
C ALA A 178 20.79 25.66 15.62
N GLY A 179 20.92 24.72 14.67
CA GLY A 179 22.12 23.86 14.51
C GLY A 179 22.51 22.99 15.72
N ASN A 180 21.70 22.97 16.78
CA ASN A 180 22.06 22.45 18.12
C ASN A 180 21.22 21.22 18.52
N GLY A 181 20.80 20.40 17.56
CA GLY A 181 20.00 19.20 17.86
C GLY A 181 18.63 19.53 18.45
N ASP A 182 18.01 20.59 17.93
CA ASP A 182 16.74 21.11 18.44
C ASP A 182 15.65 20.03 18.46
N VAL A 183 14.94 20.03 19.58
CA VAL A 183 13.87 19.10 19.93
C VAL A 183 12.68 19.34 19.00
N ALA A 184 12.00 18.27 18.60
CA ALA A 184 10.70 18.33 17.93
C ALA A 184 9.76 19.37 18.58
N PRO A 185 8.81 19.97 17.83
CA PRO A 185 7.86 20.91 18.41
C PRO A 185 7.23 20.31 19.66
N ALA A 186 7.07 21.10 20.71
CA ALA A 186 6.66 20.61 22.01
C ALA A 186 5.52 21.44 22.58
N LEU A 187 4.56 20.78 23.23
CA LEU A 187 3.51 21.45 23.99
C LEU A 187 2.98 20.55 25.11
N SER A 188 2.44 21.18 26.15
CA SER A 188 1.61 20.52 27.15
C SER A 188 0.15 20.91 26.91
N PHE A 189 -0.77 19.96 26.97
CA PHE A 189 -2.19 20.25 26.84
C PHE A 189 -3.07 19.44 27.79
N SER A 190 -4.26 19.98 28.04
CA SER A 190 -5.34 19.31 28.76
C SER A 190 -6.65 19.56 28.03
N SER A 191 -7.53 18.58 28.01
CA SER A 191 -8.89 18.70 27.50
C SER A 191 -9.94 18.38 28.56
N SER A 192 -11.12 18.97 28.41
CA SER A 192 -12.28 18.68 29.25
C SER A 192 -13.54 18.46 28.40
N PRO A 193 -14.58 17.79 28.95
CA PRO A 193 -15.82 17.58 28.24
C PRO A 193 -16.48 18.92 27.84
N VAL A 194 -17.08 18.93 26.65
CA VAL A 194 -17.96 20.03 26.23
C VAL A 194 -19.32 19.84 26.93
N PRO A 195 -19.91 20.88 27.57
CA PRO A 195 -21.20 20.74 28.22
C PRO A 195 -22.29 20.19 27.28
N GLY A 196 -23.06 19.21 27.76
CA GLY A 196 -24.08 18.53 26.96
C GLY A 196 -23.55 17.45 26.02
N GLN A 197 -22.27 17.08 26.12
CA GLN A 197 -21.67 15.97 25.40
C GLN A 197 -20.97 15.00 26.37
N ASP A 198 -20.93 13.73 26.02
CA ASP A 198 -20.37 12.63 26.83
C ASP A 198 -19.25 11.90 26.04
N PRO A 199 -18.24 11.29 26.67
CA PRO A 199 -17.44 11.76 27.81
C PRO A 199 -16.13 12.45 27.39
N VAL A 200 -15.72 12.40 26.12
CA VAL A 200 -14.46 13.01 25.65
C VAL A 200 -14.71 13.65 24.29
N THR A 201 -15.19 14.89 24.32
CA THR A 201 -15.50 15.65 23.12
C THR A 201 -14.45 16.67 22.73
N GLY A 202 -13.43 16.94 23.56
CA GLY A 202 -12.35 17.88 23.24
C GLY A 202 -10.98 17.21 23.21
N GLY A 203 -10.08 17.73 22.36
CA GLY A 203 -8.73 17.23 22.23
C GLY A 203 -7.95 17.85 21.08
N LEU A 204 -6.90 17.15 20.68
CA LEU A 204 -6.08 17.47 19.52
C LEU A 204 -6.29 16.42 18.44
N ILE A 205 -6.32 16.87 17.19
CA ILE A 205 -6.06 16.01 16.03
C ILE A 205 -4.68 16.40 15.54
N VAL A 206 -3.73 15.47 15.59
CA VAL A 206 -2.40 15.67 15.04
C VAL A 206 -2.34 14.92 13.73
N TYR A 207 -2.06 15.65 12.66
CA TYR A 207 -2.00 15.15 11.30
C TYR A 207 -0.62 15.40 10.73
N ASN A 208 0.04 14.33 10.32
CA ASN A 208 1.22 14.38 9.48
C ASN A 208 0.81 14.38 8.00
N PRO A 209 0.94 15.51 7.28
CA PRO A 209 0.59 15.58 5.86
C PRO A 209 1.57 14.85 4.95
N SER A 210 2.80 14.56 5.41
CA SER A 210 3.80 13.85 4.60
C SER A 210 3.40 12.39 4.38
N HIS A 211 2.71 11.76 5.35
CA HIS A 211 2.39 10.31 5.40
C HIS A 211 3.58 9.33 5.30
N GLU A 212 4.77 9.82 4.94
CA GLU A 212 5.92 9.01 4.50
C GLU A 212 7.16 9.23 5.38
N GLU A 213 7.35 10.46 5.87
CA GLU A 213 8.35 10.80 6.88
C GLU A 213 7.65 10.91 8.23
N PRO A 214 7.91 10.00 9.17
CA PRO A 214 7.35 10.13 10.50
C PRO A 214 7.81 11.46 11.11
N LEU A 215 6.86 12.30 11.47
CA LEU A 215 7.13 13.57 12.11
C LEU A 215 6.86 13.45 13.59
N SER A 216 7.76 14.02 14.38
CA SER A 216 7.69 13.97 15.84
C SER A 216 7.12 15.24 16.43
N ILE A 217 6.38 15.09 17.52
CA ILE A 217 5.91 16.16 18.39
C ILE A 217 5.97 15.67 19.84
N MET A 218 6.47 16.50 20.74
CA MET A 218 6.43 16.19 22.17
C MET A 218 5.14 16.72 22.78
N LEU A 219 4.28 15.82 23.24
CA LEU A 219 3.00 16.14 23.88
C LEU A 219 3.05 15.70 25.34
N ASN A 220 2.90 16.64 26.26
CA ASN A 220 2.90 16.35 27.70
C ASN A 220 4.15 15.56 28.13
N ARG A 221 5.33 15.90 27.58
CA ARG A 221 6.60 15.17 27.76
C ARG A 221 6.61 13.70 27.28
N ALA A 222 5.65 13.29 26.47
CA ALA A 222 5.73 12.08 25.69
C ALA A 222 6.08 12.43 24.24
N ASP A 223 7.11 11.81 23.69
CA ASP A 223 7.48 11.98 22.29
C ASP A 223 6.57 11.11 21.43
N LEU A 224 5.81 11.77 20.55
CA LEU A 224 4.87 11.13 19.64
C LEU A 224 5.41 11.27 18.22
N THR A 225 5.86 10.16 17.65
CA THR A 225 6.29 10.06 16.25
C THR A 225 5.15 9.49 15.41
N LEU A 226 4.62 10.27 14.48
CA LEU A 226 3.42 9.93 13.71
C LEU A 226 3.74 9.72 12.25
N ALA A 227 3.31 8.59 11.69
CA ALA A 227 3.30 8.38 10.25
C ALA A 227 2.02 8.92 9.59
N SER A 228 0.96 9.27 10.34
CA SER A 228 -0.28 9.80 9.76
C SER A 228 -1.11 10.60 10.76
N SER A 229 -2.29 10.14 11.19
CA SER A 229 -3.22 10.94 11.98
C SER A 229 -3.66 10.28 13.29
N ALA A 230 -3.59 11.05 14.37
CA ALA A 230 -4.03 10.64 15.70
C ALA A 230 -5.01 11.64 16.30
N VAL A 231 -6.00 11.12 17.02
CA VAL A 231 -6.85 11.89 17.92
C VAL A 231 -6.32 11.68 19.33
N ILE A 232 -6.09 12.79 20.04
CA ILE A 232 -5.39 12.79 21.33
C ILE A 232 -6.22 13.57 22.34
N GLY A 233 -6.58 12.91 23.44
CA GLY A 233 -7.25 13.53 24.58
C GLY A 233 -6.33 13.51 25.79
N ALA A 234 -6.40 14.52 26.66
CA ALA A 234 -5.62 14.55 27.90
C ALA A 234 -6.51 15.00 29.05
N SER A 235 -7.04 14.05 29.82
CA SER A 235 -7.98 14.33 30.91
C SER A 235 -7.82 13.34 32.06
N ARG A 236 -8.17 13.75 33.28
CA ARG A 236 -8.24 12.86 34.48
C ARG A 236 -6.95 12.05 34.75
N GLY A 237 -5.79 12.63 34.52
CA GLY A 237 -4.50 11.98 34.78
C GLY A 237 -4.09 10.95 33.72
N THR A 238 -4.72 10.96 32.54
CA THR A 238 -4.29 10.13 31.40
C THR A 238 -4.32 10.93 30.09
N MET A 239 -3.39 10.62 29.21
CA MET A 239 -3.41 11.02 27.80
C MET A 239 -3.77 9.81 26.96
N SER A 240 -4.90 9.85 26.25
CA SER A 240 -5.29 8.83 25.29
C SER A 240 -4.77 9.19 23.90
N VAL A 241 -4.16 8.22 23.22
CA VAL A 241 -3.72 8.34 21.83
C VAL A 241 -4.49 7.32 21.01
N ILE A 242 -5.30 7.78 20.06
CA ILE A 242 -6.12 6.93 19.20
C ILE A 242 -5.73 7.17 17.75
N MET A 243 -5.28 6.13 17.06
CA MET A 243 -4.88 6.25 15.65
C MET A 243 -6.12 6.19 14.76
N SER A 244 -6.37 7.29 14.03
CA SER A 244 -7.41 7.33 13.00
C SER A 244 -6.94 6.67 11.71
N THR A 245 -5.68 6.90 11.32
CA THR A 245 -5.01 6.28 10.15
C THR A 245 -3.54 6.05 10.44
N GLY A 246 -2.92 5.06 9.79
CA GLY A 246 -1.48 4.81 9.89
C GLY A 246 -0.99 4.28 11.23
N SER A 247 0.22 4.65 11.62
CA SER A 247 0.88 4.22 12.84
C SER A 247 1.53 5.36 13.60
N ALA A 248 1.78 5.13 14.89
CA ALA A 248 2.54 6.03 15.74
C ALA A 248 3.40 5.25 16.74
N LEU A 249 4.52 5.85 17.11
CA LEU A 249 5.32 5.46 18.26
C LEU A 249 5.16 6.52 19.34
N VAL A 250 4.96 6.07 20.57
CA VAL A 250 4.84 6.90 21.77
C VAL A 250 5.98 6.51 22.70
N HIS A 251 6.93 7.42 22.88
CA HIS A 251 8.05 7.25 23.79
C HIS A 251 7.83 8.09 25.04
N THR A 252 8.00 7.49 26.21
CA THR A 252 8.06 8.20 27.50
C THR A 252 9.32 7.78 28.25
N ALA A 253 9.70 8.55 29.26
CA ALA A 253 10.83 8.20 30.12
C ALA A 253 10.69 6.83 30.81
N ALA A 254 9.47 6.30 30.92
CA ALA A 254 9.18 5.03 31.57
C ALA A 254 9.01 3.86 30.59
N GLY A 255 8.96 4.11 29.28
CA GLY A 255 8.90 3.06 28.25
C GLY A 255 8.21 3.49 26.96
N ASP A 256 8.10 2.53 26.05
CA ASP A 256 7.62 2.74 24.68
C ASP A 256 6.27 2.07 24.44
N GLY A 257 5.50 2.66 23.53
CA GLY A 257 4.27 2.09 22.99
C GLY A 257 4.20 2.29 21.48
N ALA A 258 3.69 1.28 20.77
CA ALA A 258 3.41 1.37 19.35
C ALA A 258 1.91 1.26 19.11
N LEU A 259 1.40 2.07 18.20
CA LEU A 259 0.01 2.06 17.79
C LEU A 259 -0.13 1.93 16.28
N ILE A 260 -1.13 1.17 15.86
CA ILE A 260 -1.57 1.07 14.47
C ILE A 260 -3.02 1.53 14.37
N GLN A 261 -3.51 1.68 13.15
CA GLN A 261 -4.88 2.12 12.87
C GLN A 261 -5.92 1.36 13.71
N ALA A 262 -6.95 2.09 14.15
CA ALA A 262 -8.07 1.57 14.95
C ALA A 262 -7.65 0.97 16.31
N HIS A 263 -6.46 1.30 16.81
CA HIS A 263 -6.07 1.00 18.17
C HIS A 263 -6.02 2.28 19.01
N GLN A 264 -6.06 2.11 20.32
CA GLN A 264 -5.81 3.16 21.31
C GLN A 264 -4.78 2.68 22.33
N LEU A 265 -3.97 3.61 22.84
CA LEU A 265 -3.20 3.42 24.07
C LEU A 265 -3.42 4.60 25.01
N ASN A 266 -3.08 4.41 26.28
CA ASN A 266 -3.10 5.46 27.28
C ASN A 266 -1.71 5.67 27.85
N VAL A 267 -1.36 6.93 28.11
CA VAL A 267 -0.15 7.34 28.82
C VAL A 267 -0.59 7.94 30.17
N PRO A 268 -0.15 7.38 31.31
CA PRO A 268 -0.43 7.97 32.61
C PRO A 268 0.21 9.36 32.72
N LEU A 269 -0.53 10.33 33.25
CA LEU A 269 -0.06 11.70 33.51
C LEU A 269 0.04 11.97 35.01
N ASP A 270 1.00 12.81 35.42
CA ASP A 270 1.13 13.31 36.80
C ASP A 270 0.20 14.51 37.08
N GLY A 271 0.33 15.09 38.27
CA GLY A 271 -0.43 16.28 38.68
C GLY A 271 -0.13 17.56 37.89
N ASN A 272 1.00 17.61 37.17
CA ASN A 272 1.34 18.71 36.25
C ASN A 272 0.80 18.46 34.84
N GLY A 273 0.28 17.26 34.58
CA GLY A 273 -0.19 16.83 33.28
C GLY A 273 0.93 16.26 32.39
N ASP A 274 2.11 15.97 32.94
CA ASP A 274 3.23 15.38 32.21
C ASP A 274 3.18 13.84 32.26
N ALA A 275 3.70 13.18 31.23
CA ALA A 275 3.81 11.74 31.16
C ALA A 275 4.62 11.19 32.34
N ALA A 276 3.99 10.32 33.13
CA ALA A 276 4.51 9.82 34.40
C ALA A 276 4.72 8.29 34.42
N GLY A 277 4.31 7.60 33.36
CA GLY A 277 4.39 6.15 33.26
C GLY A 277 4.54 5.66 31.82
N ALA A 278 4.77 4.37 31.67
CA ALA A 278 4.86 3.72 30.36
C ALA A 278 3.49 3.74 29.67
N PRO A 279 3.44 3.85 28.33
CA PRO A 279 2.22 3.64 27.57
C PRO A 279 1.60 2.26 27.87
N THR A 280 0.28 2.18 27.98
CA THR A 280 -0.40 0.89 28.10
C THR A 280 -0.27 0.09 26.80
N PRO A 281 -0.36 -1.25 26.85
CA PRO A 281 -0.50 -2.05 25.63
C PRO A 281 -1.66 -1.55 24.75
N PRO A 282 -1.49 -1.52 23.42
CA PRO A 282 -2.53 -1.06 22.51
C PRO A 282 -3.78 -1.94 22.60
N THR A 283 -4.96 -1.33 22.62
CA THR A 283 -6.25 -2.01 22.60
C THR A 283 -7.01 -1.67 21.32
N LYS A 284 -7.58 -2.68 20.66
CA LYS A 284 -8.39 -2.47 19.45
C LYS A 284 -9.67 -1.73 19.82
N MET A 285 -9.97 -0.67 19.07
CA MET A 285 -11.22 0.07 19.17
C MET A 285 -12.33 -0.66 18.42
N GLY A 286 -13.56 -0.58 18.93
CA GLY A 286 -14.72 -1.06 18.19
C GLY A 286 -14.88 -0.30 16.87
N ASP A 287 -15.27 -1.01 15.79
CA ASP A 287 -15.31 -0.51 14.40
C ASP A 287 -16.12 0.78 14.21
N ASN A 288 -16.98 1.14 15.16
CA ASN A 288 -17.84 2.34 15.10
C ASN A 288 -17.23 3.59 15.78
N ALA A 289 -16.08 3.48 16.45
CA ALA A 289 -15.56 4.55 17.30
C ALA A 289 -14.81 5.65 16.52
N LEU A 290 -14.35 5.36 15.31
CA LEU A 290 -13.66 6.33 14.46
C LEU A 290 -14.07 6.15 13.00
N VAL A 291 -14.90 7.08 12.49
CA VAL A 291 -15.02 7.27 11.05
C VAL A 291 -13.73 7.97 10.61
N ALA A 292 -13.01 7.39 9.65
CA ALA A 292 -11.83 8.03 9.08
C ALA A 292 -12.19 9.46 8.66
N ILE A 293 -11.39 10.43 9.10
CA ILE A 293 -11.62 11.86 8.80
C ILE A 293 -11.31 12.16 7.32
N ALA A 294 -10.68 11.22 6.62
CA ALA A 294 -10.56 11.26 5.17
C ALA A 294 -11.94 11.17 4.50
N PRO A 295 -12.20 11.93 3.41
CA PRO A 295 -13.44 11.85 2.65
C PRO A 295 -13.82 10.39 2.37
N THR A 296 -15.03 10.00 2.78
CA THR A 296 -15.56 8.63 2.73
C THR A 296 -16.07 8.22 1.36
N ASP A 297 -15.59 8.82 0.27
CA ASP A 297 -16.02 8.45 -1.08
C ASP A 297 -15.46 7.08 -1.46
N LYS A 298 -16.13 6.04 -0.94
CA LYS A 298 -16.00 4.63 -1.30
C LYS A 298 -16.55 4.33 -2.70
N GLY A 299 -17.16 5.33 -3.36
CA GLY A 299 -17.76 5.21 -4.68
C GLY A 299 -16.86 5.63 -5.84
N ASP A 300 -15.72 6.24 -5.55
CA ASP A 300 -14.67 6.51 -6.52
C ASP A 300 -13.45 5.69 -6.08
N PRO A 301 -12.91 4.75 -6.88
CA PRO A 301 -11.75 3.92 -6.51
C PRO A 301 -10.46 4.72 -6.23
N LEU A 302 -10.57 6.04 -6.09
CA LEU A 302 -9.52 7.02 -6.14
C LEU A 302 -10.03 8.25 -5.39
N ALA A 303 -9.64 8.46 -4.12
CA ALA A 303 -9.84 9.77 -3.48
C ALA A 303 -9.24 10.83 -4.42
N THR A 304 -10.05 11.79 -4.87
CA THR A 304 -9.62 12.82 -5.81
C THR A 304 -8.46 13.56 -5.14
N VAL A 305 -7.23 13.38 -5.63
CA VAL A 305 -6.14 14.29 -5.29
C VAL A 305 -6.63 15.64 -5.79
N VAL A 306 -6.99 16.54 -4.88
CA VAL A 306 -7.43 17.88 -5.25
C VAL A 306 -6.17 18.56 -5.81
N PRO A 307 -6.05 18.73 -7.14
CA PRO A 307 -4.92 19.45 -7.67
C PRO A 307 -4.98 20.88 -7.11
N PRO A 308 -3.84 21.53 -6.84
CA PRO A 308 -3.84 22.93 -6.47
C PRO A 308 -4.65 23.71 -7.52
N PRO A 309 -5.45 24.73 -7.09
CA PRO A 309 -6.28 25.50 -8.00
C PRO A 309 -5.44 26.02 -9.19
N SER A 310 -6.02 25.91 -10.39
CA SER A 310 -5.44 26.31 -11.69
C SER A 310 -4.40 27.45 -11.53
N PRO A 311 -3.10 27.13 -11.64
CA PRO A 311 -2.06 28.13 -11.51
C PRO A 311 -2.05 29.00 -12.76
N GLN A 312 -1.82 30.30 -12.58
CA GLN A 312 -1.48 31.18 -13.72
C GLN A 312 -0.15 30.77 -14.40
N ASP A 313 0.63 29.87 -13.78
CA ASP A 313 1.90 29.32 -14.30
C ASP A 313 1.93 27.80 -14.20
N SER A 314 1.12 27.13 -15.02
CA SER A 314 1.06 25.65 -15.08
C SER A 314 2.41 25.02 -15.42
N LYS A 315 3.27 25.73 -16.15
CA LYS A 315 4.62 25.26 -16.49
C LYS A 315 5.50 25.17 -15.25
N ALA A 316 5.53 26.20 -14.39
CA ALA A 316 6.32 26.16 -13.16
C ALA A 316 5.89 25.02 -12.22
N ILE A 317 4.60 24.73 -12.12
CA ILE A 317 4.10 23.59 -11.31
C ILE A 317 4.54 22.26 -11.92
N ILE A 318 4.40 22.09 -13.24
CA ILE A 318 4.84 20.87 -13.92
C ILE A 318 6.35 20.69 -13.78
N ASP A 319 7.14 21.76 -13.92
CA ASP A 319 8.61 21.72 -13.73
C ASP A 319 8.97 21.35 -12.27
N ALA A 320 8.23 21.86 -11.27
CA ALA A 320 8.42 21.47 -9.88
C ALA A 320 8.07 20.00 -9.63
N MET A 321 6.96 19.52 -10.19
CA MET A 321 6.56 18.11 -10.12
C MET A 321 7.55 17.20 -10.84
N TYR A 322 8.12 17.65 -11.96
CA TYR A 322 9.21 16.96 -12.65
C TYR A 322 10.39 16.75 -11.70
N ASN A 323 10.89 17.83 -11.09
CA ASN A 323 12.04 17.75 -10.20
C ASN A 323 11.78 16.86 -8.99
N LEU A 324 10.57 16.90 -8.41
CA LEU A 324 10.18 16.04 -7.30
C LEU A 324 10.05 14.56 -7.72
N THR A 325 9.57 14.29 -8.93
CA THR A 325 9.51 12.93 -9.48
C THR A 325 10.90 12.38 -9.72
N ILE A 326 11.82 13.18 -10.28
CA ILE A 326 13.20 12.77 -10.50
C ILE A 326 13.93 12.54 -9.17
N ASP A 327 13.77 13.41 -8.19
CA ASP A 327 14.35 13.23 -6.86
C ASP A 327 13.83 11.95 -6.18
N ALA A 328 12.53 11.68 -6.27
CA ALA A 328 11.94 10.44 -5.75
C ALA A 328 12.49 9.21 -6.48
N TYR A 329 12.60 9.27 -7.81
CA TYR A 329 13.20 8.21 -8.62
C TYR A 329 14.66 7.94 -8.21
N ASP A 330 15.50 8.98 -8.13
CA ASP A 330 16.93 8.83 -7.81
C ASP A 330 17.12 8.21 -6.42
N ARG A 331 16.33 8.67 -5.43
CA ARG A 331 16.34 8.06 -4.09
C ARG A 331 15.81 6.63 -4.09
N CYS A 332 14.81 6.33 -4.91
CA CYS A 332 14.28 4.97 -5.07
C CYS A 332 15.36 4.03 -5.62
N MET A 333 16.06 4.47 -6.67
CA MET A 333 17.17 3.73 -7.28
C MET A 333 18.37 3.59 -6.33
N ALA A 334 18.53 4.51 -5.37
CA ALA A 334 19.50 4.39 -4.27
C ALA A 334 19.07 3.41 -3.16
N GLY A 335 17.95 2.69 -3.33
CA GLY A 335 17.45 1.68 -2.39
C GLY A 335 16.48 2.20 -1.33
N ASN A 336 16.07 3.48 -1.42
CA ASN A 336 15.02 4.01 -0.55
C ASN A 336 13.63 3.61 -1.09
N SER A 337 13.17 2.44 -0.68
CA SER A 337 11.88 1.89 -1.11
C SER A 337 10.68 2.78 -0.79
N ARG A 338 10.76 3.65 0.23
CA ARG A 338 9.67 4.58 0.59
C ARG A 338 9.29 5.49 -0.58
N GLN A 339 10.22 5.70 -1.52
CA GLN A 339 10.01 6.53 -2.69
C GLN A 339 9.09 5.91 -3.74
N VAL A 340 8.77 4.61 -3.69
CA VAL A 340 7.75 4.01 -4.56
C VAL A 340 6.41 4.71 -4.38
N TYR A 341 6.04 5.02 -3.15
CA TYR A 341 4.82 5.76 -2.86
C TYR A 341 4.85 7.18 -3.45
N ARG A 342 5.97 7.91 -3.30
CA ARG A 342 6.13 9.25 -3.91
C ARG A 342 6.03 9.20 -5.43
N MET A 343 6.71 8.22 -6.03
CA MET A 343 6.64 7.97 -7.47
C MET A 343 5.19 7.72 -7.91
N MET A 344 4.39 6.97 -7.15
CA MET A 344 2.97 6.74 -7.46
C MET A 344 2.14 8.01 -7.35
N TYR A 345 2.38 8.78 -6.28
CA TYR A 345 1.67 10.00 -6.02
C TYR A 345 1.90 11.02 -7.15
N TYR A 346 3.16 11.24 -7.52
CA TYR A 346 3.52 12.16 -8.60
C TYR A 346 3.10 11.63 -9.96
N ALA A 347 3.22 10.32 -10.22
CA ALA A 347 2.75 9.70 -11.45
C ALA A 347 1.26 10.02 -11.70
N ARG A 348 0.43 9.92 -10.65
CA ARG A 348 -1.00 10.23 -10.73
C ARG A 348 -1.28 11.71 -10.99
N ILE A 349 -0.54 12.60 -10.34
CA ILE A 349 -0.64 14.04 -10.59
C ILE A 349 -0.25 14.37 -12.04
N LEU A 350 0.82 13.75 -12.52
CA LEU A 350 1.30 13.93 -13.89
C LEU A 350 0.31 13.37 -14.92
N GLN A 351 -0.29 12.20 -14.69
CA GLN A 351 -1.35 11.67 -15.55
C GLN A 351 -2.56 12.61 -15.64
N TYR A 352 -2.97 13.18 -14.50
CA TYR A 352 -4.04 14.17 -14.48
C TYR A 352 -3.66 15.42 -15.30
N TYR A 353 -2.47 15.98 -15.08
CA TYR A 353 -2.01 17.15 -15.83
C TYR A 353 -1.74 16.88 -17.30
N ALA A 354 -1.36 15.66 -17.69
CA ALA A 354 -1.14 15.31 -19.09
C ALA A 354 -2.42 15.46 -19.91
N SER A 355 -3.57 15.14 -19.32
CA SER A 355 -4.87 15.35 -19.96
C SER A 355 -5.22 16.84 -20.15
N LEU A 356 -4.73 17.71 -19.26
CA LEU A 356 -5.02 19.15 -19.26
C LEU A 356 -4.00 19.95 -20.10
N TYR A 357 -2.76 19.49 -20.16
CA TYR A 357 -1.63 20.19 -20.76
C TYR A 357 -0.78 19.27 -21.65
N PRO A 358 -1.37 18.64 -22.69
CA PRO A 358 -0.66 17.67 -23.54
C PRO A 358 0.50 18.28 -24.35
N ASN A 359 0.52 19.61 -24.50
CA ASN A 359 1.62 20.33 -25.13
C ASN A 359 2.85 20.51 -24.21
N ILE A 360 2.69 20.33 -22.89
CA ILE A 360 3.78 20.40 -21.91
C ILE A 360 4.20 18.99 -21.51
N LEU A 361 3.24 18.14 -21.17
CA LEU A 361 3.43 16.74 -20.84
C LEU A 361 3.17 15.90 -22.10
N THR A 362 4.16 15.85 -22.98
CA THR A 362 4.08 15.09 -24.24
C THR A 362 4.07 13.58 -23.97
N ASP A 363 3.55 12.80 -24.92
CA ASP A 363 3.54 11.33 -24.83
C ASP A 363 4.95 10.78 -24.56
N SER A 364 5.97 11.31 -25.24
CA SER A 364 7.37 10.91 -25.03
C SER A 364 7.88 11.18 -23.60
N LEU A 365 7.41 12.25 -22.95
CA LEU A 365 7.78 12.56 -21.58
C LEU A 365 7.04 11.65 -20.60
N MET A 366 5.75 11.38 -20.87
CA MET A 366 4.96 10.42 -20.09
C MET A 366 5.52 9.00 -20.18
N ASP A 367 6.02 8.58 -21.34
CA ASP A 367 6.69 7.29 -21.53
C ASP A 367 8.00 7.19 -20.74
N ASP A 368 8.78 8.28 -20.65
CA ASP A 368 9.99 8.33 -19.82
C ASP A 368 9.65 8.21 -18.33
N TYR A 369 8.62 8.92 -17.88
CA TYR A 369 8.12 8.77 -16.52
C TYR A 369 7.63 7.36 -16.23
N ASP A 370 6.91 6.74 -17.16
CA ASP A 370 6.38 5.40 -16.97
C ASP A 370 7.52 4.38 -16.89
N LYS A 371 8.57 4.57 -17.68
CA LYS A 371 9.80 3.78 -17.55
C LYS A 371 10.46 3.96 -16.18
N LYS A 372 10.64 5.19 -15.70
CA LYS A 372 11.24 5.49 -14.39
C LYS A 372 10.39 4.93 -13.26
N PHE A 373 9.08 5.06 -13.38
CA PHE A 373 8.11 4.51 -12.45
C PHE A 373 8.24 3.00 -12.39
N ARG A 374 8.21 2.28 -13.53
CA ARG A 374 8.39 0.82 -13.57
C ARG A 374 9.67 0.37 -12.88
N GLN A 375 10.79 1.05 -13.15
CA GLN A 375 12.07 0.76 -12.51
C GLN A 375 12.00 0.93 -11.00
N CYS A 376 11.40 2.01 -10.51
CA CYS A 376 11.22 2.20 -9.07
C CYS A 376 10.21 1.21 -8.47
N ALA A 377 9.07 0.99 -9.10
CA ALA A 377 7.98 0.12 -8.68
C ALA A 377 8.22 -1.35 -9.08
N THR A 378 9.47 -1.81 -8.96
CA THR A 378 9.86 -3.20 -9.20
C THR A 378 10.04 -3.92 -7.86
N PHE A 379 9.51 -5.14 -7.80
CA PHE A 379 9.54 -6.00 -6.62
C PHE A 379 9.98 -7.40 -7.01
N GLU A 380 10.75 -8.01 -6.12
CA GLU A 380 11.02 -9.43 -6.14
C GLU A 380 10.06 -10.12 -5.19
N ILE A 381 9.34 -11.10 -5.72
CA ILE A 381 8.48 -11.95 -4.92
C ILE A 381 9.23 -13.26 -4.66
N GLU A 382 9.20 -13.70 -3.42
CA GLU A 382 9.64 -15.02 -2.98
C GLU A 382 8.44 -15.78 -2.40
N PHE A 383 8.42 -17.08 -2.66
CA PHE A 383 7.41 -18.00 -2.19
C PHE A 383 8.09 -19.12 -1.40
N ASN A 384 7.60 -19.40 -0.21
CA ASN A 384 8.02 -20.56 0.58
C ASN A 384 6.77 -21.25 1.12
N SER A 385 6.70 -22.57 1.00
CA SER A 385 5.60 -23.37 1.54
C SER A 385 6.15 -24.68 2.12
N VAL A 386 5.66 -25.05 3.29
CA VAL A 386 6.01 -26.31 3.95
C VAL A 386 4.75 -27.11 4.14
N ILE A 387 4.65 -28.25 3.48
CA ILE A 387 3.54 -29.18 3.61
C ILE A 387 4.00 -30.40 4.39
N SER A 388 3.20 -30.89 5.34
CA SER A 388 3.49 -32.10 6.09
C SER A 388 2.31 -33.05 6.06
N VAL A 389 2.48 -34.26 5.54
CA VAL A 389 1.38 -35.21 5.43
C VAL A 389 1.41 -36.14 6.63
N THR A 390 0.41 -36.05 7.51
CA THR A 390 0.21 -37.00 8.62
C THR A 390 -0.65 -38.18 8.18
N SER A 391 -0.12 -39.01 7.28
CA SER A 391 -0.81 -40.22 6.80
C SER A 391 -0.19 -41.48 7.43
N PRO A 392 -0.94 -42.60 7.56
CA PRO A 392 -0.38 -43.90 7.91
C PRO A 392 0.68 -44.41 6.92
N ILE A 393 0.75 -43.83 5.72
CA ILE A 393 1.90 -43.91 4.82
C ILE A 393 2.71 -42.64 5.07
N ASP A 394 3.94 -42.75 5.56
CA ASP A 394 4.78 -41.60 5.96
C ASP A 394 5.31 -40.87 4.71
N TRP A 395 4.43 -40.09 4.05
CA TRP A 395 4.74 -39.25 2.89
C TRP A 395 5.68 -38.09 3.24
N GLY A 396 6.04 -37.91 4.51
CA GLY A 396 7.00 -36.90 4.91
C GLY A 396 6.52 -35.46 4.77
N SER A 397 7.48 -34.55 4.92
CA SER A 397 7.29 -33.13 4.63
C SER A 397 7.81 -32.81 3.23
N MET A 398 7.03 -32.03 2.48
CA MET A 398 7.37 -31.44 1.19
C MET A 398 7.68 -29.96 1.38
N TYR A 399 8.85 -29.54 0.94
CA TYR A 399 9.30 -28.15 1.02
C TYR A 399 9.35 -27.56 -0.40
N ILE A 400 8.52 -26.55 -0.66
CA ILE A 400 8.48 -25.88 -1.95
C ILE A 400 8.92 -24.44 -1.79
N GLN A 401 9.85 -24.03 -2.63
CA GLN A 401 10.36 -22.68 -2.69
C GLN A 401 10.34 -22.19 -4.13
N GLY A 402 9.83 -20.99 -4.32
CA GLY A 402 10.03 -20.23 -5.54
C GLY A 402 10.75 -18.93 -5.20
N GLN A 403 11.73 -18.55 -6.03
CA GLN A 403 12.50 -17.33 -5.85
C GLN A 403 12.62 -16.57 -7.16
N GLY A 404 12.87 -15.27 -7.05
CA GLY A 404 13.29 -14.45 -8.19
C GLY A 404 12.18 -14.02 -9.13
N MET A 405 10.91 -14.07 -8.74
CA MET A 405 9.86 -13.52 -9.58
C MET A 405 9.87 -12.01 -9.50
N ILE A 406 10.33 -11.37 -10.56
CA ILE A 406 10.36 -9.91 -10.65
C ILE A 406 9.05 -9.43 -11.24
N VAL A 407 8.32 -8.61 -10.49
CA VAL A 407 7.13 -7.90 -10.95
C VAL A 407 7.39 -6.42 -10.98
N SER A 408 6.79 -5.73 -11.95
CA SER A 408 6.87 -4.27 -12.06
C SER A 408 5.50 -3.71 -12.37
N TYR A 409 5.21 -2.53 -11.84
CA TYR A 409 3.93 -1.87 -12.03
C TYR A 409 4.10 -0.61 -12.89
N GLY A 410 3.13 -0.32 -13.74
CA GLY A 410 3.07 0.91 -14.54
C GLY A 410 2.58 2.10 -13.72
N MET A 411 2.69 3.31 -14.28
CA MET A 411 2.20 4.54 -13.65
C MET A 411 0.69 4.54 -13.37
N ASP A 412 -0.07 3.73 -14.10
CA ASP A 412 -1.50 3.49 -13.85
C ASP A 412 -1.75 2.59 -12.63
N GLY A 413 -0.68 2.05 -12.04
CA GLY A 413 -0.71 1.13 -10.92
C GLY A 413 -0.94 -0.32 -11.32
N ASN A 414 -1.14 -0.65 -12.60
CA ASN A 414 -1.38 -2.03 -13.02
C ASN A 414 -0.08 -2.79 -13.22
N LEU A 415 -0.15 -4.12 -13.12
CA LEU A 415 0.97 -5.01 -13.43
C LEU A 415 1.42 -4.78 -14.89
N PHE A 416 2.68 -4.40 -15.09
CA PHE A 416 3.20 -4.06 -16.42
C PHE A 416 3.45 -5.30 -17.27
N GLN A 417 4.01 -6.34 -16.67
CA GLN A 417 4.33 -7.59 -17.38
C GLN A 417 4.05 -8.79 -16.47
N MET A 418 3.48 -9.82 -17.08
CA MET A 418 3.32 -11.13 -16.46
C MET A 418 4.69 -11.70 -16.08
N ALA A 419 4.76 -12.35 -14.93
CA ALA A 419 5.99 -12.90 -14.40
C ALA A 419 5.77 -14.34 -13.94
N ASN A 420 6.82 -15.15 -14.09
CA ASN A 420 6.78 -16.57 -13.78
C ASN A 420 7.82 -16.83 -12.71
N MET A 421 7.44 -17.59 -11.69
CA MET A 421 8.34 -18.09 -10.68
C MET A 421 8.51 -19.60 -10.87
N PRO A 422 9.70 -20.09 -11.25
CA PRO A 422 9.94 -21.53 -11.20
C PRO A 422 9.81 -21.99 -9.74
N LEU A 423 9.01 -23.03 -9.52
CA LEU A 423 8.87 -23.66 -8.21
C LEU A 423 9.89 -24.78 -8.12
N THR A 424 10.81 -24.65 -7.17
CA THR A 424 11.82 -25.66 -6.89
C THR A 424 11.44 -26.44 -5.64
N HIS A 425 11.49 -27.76 -5.76
CA HIS A 425 11.32 -28.65 -4.62
C HIS A 425 12.64 -28.74 -3.85
N LEU A 426 12.64 -28.26 -2.60
CA LEU A 426 13.86 -28.19 -1.81
C LEU A 426 14.20 -29.52 -1.13
N ARG A 427 13.18 -30.24 -0.65
CA ARG A 427 13.35 -31.48 0.11
C ARG A 427 12.06 -32.28 0.18
N TYR A 428 12.21 -33.60 0.10
CA TYR A 428 11.20 -34.58 0.47
C TYR A 428 11.76 -35.42 1.62
N ASP A 429 11.12 -35.36 2.78
CA ASP A 429 11.40 -36.29 3.88
C ASP A 429 10.47 -37.50 3.82
N ILE A 430 10.31 -38.10 2.64
CA ILE A 430 9.45 -39.28 2.51
C ILE A 430 10.17 -40.50 3.11
N THR A 431 9.60 -41.07 4.17
CA THR A 431 10.08 -42.35 4.72
C THR A 431 9.16 -43.45 4.23
N PHE A 432 9.43 -44.01 3.04
CA PHE A 432 8.61 -45.11 2.54
C PHE A 432 8.76 -46.35 3.43
N ALA A 433 7.77 -46.59 4.30
CA ALA A 433 7.68 -47.81 5.09
C ALA A 433 7.21 -49.02 4.26
N MET A 434 6.81 -48.84 2.99
CA MET A 434 6.29 -49.91 2.15
C MET A 434 6.94 -49.97 0.75
N GLN A 435 7.56 -51.13 0.48
CA GLN A 435 7.97 -51.72 -0.80
C GLN A 435 9.06 -51.02 -1.65
N GLN A 436 10.04 -51.83 -2.09
CA GLN A 436 11.22 -51.50 -2.92
C GLN A 436 10.88 -51.08 -4.37
N CYS A 437 9.68 -50.54 -4.60
CA CYS A 437 8.94 -50.70 -5.85
C CYS A 437 8.26 -49.45 -6.40
N LEU A 438 8.43 -48.32 -5.71
CA LEU A 438 7.78 -47.07 -6.04
C LEU A 438 8.85 -45.99 -6.17
N ASN A 439 8.91 -45.36 -7.34
CA ASN A 439 9.65 -44.13 -7.56
C ASN A 439 8.64 -43.01 -7.78
N LEU A 440 8.79 -41.92 -7.05
CA LEU A 440 8.02 -40.70 -7.28
C LEU A 440 8.93 -39.72 -8.01
N GLU A 441 8.54 -39.31 -9.20
CA GLU A 441 9.19 -38.24 -9.96
C GLU A 441 8.23 -37.05 -9.99
N ILE A 442 8.69 -35.88 -9.60
CA ILE A 442 7.85 -34.68 -9.57
C ILE A 442 8.50 -33.69 -10.51
N THR A 443 7.69 -33.11 -11.40
CA THR A 443 8.15 -32.06 -12.29
C THR A 443 8.04 -30.72 -11.59
N ASP A 444 9.09 -29.90 -11.73
CA ASP A 444 9.07 -28.53 -11.23
C ASP A 444 7.97 -27.73 -11.93
N GLY A 445 7.10 -27.16 -11.12
CA GLY A 445 5.99 -26.32 -11.55
C GLY A 445 6.38 -24.85 -11.73
N VAL A 446 5.40 -24.02 -12.06
CA VAL A 446 5.57 -22.56 -12.11
C VAL A 446 4.42 -21.89 -11.36
N LEU A 447 4.73 -20.87 -10.55
CA LEU A 447 3.73 -19.93 -10.07
C LEU A 447 3.66 -18.77 -11.07
N PHE A 448 2.52 -18.63 -11.74
CA PHE A 448 2.30 -17.64 -12.79
C PHE A 448 1.56 -16.43 -12.23
N ASN A 449 2.19 -15.26 -12.27
CA ASN A 449 1.58 -13.99 -11.91
C ASN A 449 1.17 -13.24 -13.18
N TYR A 450 -0.12 -13.09 -13.38
CA TYR A 450 -0.65 -12.60 -14.65
C TYR A 450 -1.50 -11.34 -14.52
N ASP A 451 -1.85 -10.95 -13.29
CA ASP A 451 -2.59 -9.73 -13.00
C ASP A 451 -2.24 -9.20 -11.60
N GLY A 452 -2.49 -7.93 -11.38
CA GLY A 452 -2.21 -7.27 -10.13
C GLY A 452 -2.28 -5.76 -10.26
N TYR A 453 -2.38 -5.10 -9.11
CA TYR A 453 -2.32 -3.66 -9.05
C TYR A 453 -1.59 -3.19 -7.80
N MET A 454 -1.15 -1.95 -7.86
CA MET A 454 -0.63 -1.18 -6.77
C MET A 454 -1.38 0.15 -6.77
N ARG A 455 -1.91 0.54 -5.62
CA ARG A 455 -2.65 1.80 -5.50
C ARG A 455 -2.35 2.49 -4.18
N ILE A 456 -2.41 3.81 -4.20
CA ILE A 456 -2.41 4.60 -2.97
C ILE A 456 -3.79 4.49 -2.35
N ASN A 457 -3.87 3.87 -1.17
CA ASN A 457 -5.08 3.83 -0.36
C ASN A 457 -4.81 4.59 0.95
N ARG A 458 -5.34 5.80 1.03
CA ARG A 458 -5.10 6.75 2.13
C ARG A 458 -3.61 7.04 2.29
N ASN A 459 -2.99 6.46 3.31
CA ASN A 459 -1.60 6.64 3.72
C ASN A 459 -0.78 5.35 3.57
N GLY A 460 -1.32 4.37 2.86
CA GLY A 460 -0.69 3.09 2.59
C GLY A 460 -0.66 2.79 1.11
N LEU A 461 0.24 1.88 0.76
CA LEU A 461 0.24 1.22 -0.53
C LEU A 461 -0.65 -0.02 -0.41
N ASP A 462 -1.65 -0.15 -1.27
CA ASP A 462 -2.46 -1.35 -1.37
C ASP A 462 -2.00 -2.11 -2.61
N ILE A 463 -1.45 -3.31 -2.36
CA ILE A 463 -0.88 -4.17 -3.38
C ILE A 463 -1.79 -5.38 -3.53
N SER A 464 -2.12 -5.69 -4.77
CA SER A 464 -2.82 -6.90 -5.17
C SER A 464 -1.98 -7.65 -6.19
N THR A 465 -1.88 -8.96 -6.03
CA THR A 465 -1.32 -9.86 -7.03
C THR A 465 -2.25 -11.04 -7.23
N THR A 466 -2.44 -11.42 -8.48
CA THR A 466 -3.23 -12.57 -8.89
C THR A 466 -2.28 -13.62 -9.45
N MET A 467 -2.25 -14.78 -8.79
CA MET A 467 -1.32 -15.85 -9.11
C MET A 467 -2.07 -17.16 -9.35
N THR A 468 -1.53 -17.98 -10.24
CA THR A 468 -2.03 -19.34 -10.47
C THR A 468 -0.86 -20.32 -10.56
N PRO A 469 -0.90 -21.44 -9.82
CA PRO A 469 0.01 -22.55 -10.04
C PRO A 469 -0.25 -23.22 -11.41
N VAL A 470 0.77 -23.36 -12.26
CA VAL A 470 0.68 -23.99 -13.59
C VAL A 470 1.75 -25.04 -13.78
N ASP A 471 1.46 -26.02 -14.65
CA ASP A 471 2.37 -27.08 -15.09
C ASP A 471 2.98 -27.93 -13.94
N ILE A 472 2.28 -28.09 -12.82
CA ILE A 472 2.74 -28.95 -11.72
C ILE A 472 2.19 -30.36 -11.90
N TRP A 473 3.08 -31.31 -12.18
CA TRP A 473 2.72 -32.72 -12.32
C TRP A 473 3.52 -33.61 -11.36
N GLU A 474 2.81 -34.46 -10.63
CA GLU A 474 3.39 -35.54 -9.84
C GLU A 474 3.27 -36.85 -10.64
N HIS A 475 4.41 -37.42 -11.02
CA HIS A 475 4.52 -38.68 -11.72
C HIS A 475 4.82 -39.80 -10.72
N THR A 476 3.87 -40.70 -10.53
CA THR A 476 4.10 -41.92 -9.75
C THR A 476 4.53 -43.04 -10.69
N ILE A 477 5.75 -43.56 -10.51
CA ILE A 477 6.36 -44.60 -11.33
C ILE A 477 6.43 -45.90 -10.51
N PHE A 478 5.72 -46.93 -10.98
CA PHE A 478 5.75 -48.27 -10.36
C PHE A 478 6.83 -49.13 -11.03
N THR A 479 7.86 -49.53 -10.28
CA THR A 479 9.04 -50.23 -10.83
C THR A 479 9.02 -51.75 -10.69
N CYS A 480 8.04 -52.34 -9.99
CA CYS A 480 8.05 -53.77 -9.64
C CYS A 480 7.11 -54.69 -10.42
N ALA A 481 6.40 -54.20 -11.42
CA ALA A 481 5.65 -55.06 -12.33
C ALA A 481 5.93 -54.62 -13.75
N GLU A 482 6.35 -55.55 -14.63
CA GLU A 482 6.21 -55.31 -16.06
C GLU A 482 4.72 -55.44 -16.43
N PRO A 483 4.17 -54.47 -17.18
CA PRO A 483 4.80 -53.23 -17.63
C PRO A 483 4.84 -52.18 -16.51
N SER A 484 5.99 -51.50 -16.37
CA SER A 484 6.07 -50.27 -15.59
C SER A 484 5.05 -49.31 -16.17
N PHE A 485 4.12 -48.84 -15.35
CA PHE A 485 3.15 -47.86 -15.76
C PHE A 485 3.40 -46.56 -14.98
N GLU A 486 3.31 -45.46 -15.70
CA GLU A 486 3.43 -44.11 -15.18
C GLU A 486 2.01 -43.57 -15.01
N MET A 487 1.70 -43.07 -13.81
CA MET A 487 0.48 -42.29 -13.58
C MET A 487 0.88 -40.85 -13.30
N ALA A 488 0.48 -39.94 -14.20
CA ALA A 488 0.49 -38.51 -13.93
C ALA A 488 -0.78 -38.18 -13.12
N ASN A 489 -0.60 -37.72 -11.89
CA ASN A 489 -1.68 -37.20 -11.06
C ASN A 489 -1.53 -35.68 -10.93
N PRO A 490 -2.63 -34.91 -10.81
CA PRO A 490 -2.53 -33.53 -10.36
C PRO A 490 -1.80 -33.55 -9.02
N ALA A 491 -0.77 -32.71 -8.91
CA ALA A 491 0.12 -32.75 -7.78
C ALA A 491 -0.65 -32.57 -6.47
N LEU A 492 -0.37 -33.42 -5.47
CA LEU A 492 -0.82 -33.25 -4.09
C LEU A 492 -0.56 -31.81 -3.63
N TRP A 493 0.55 -31.21 -4.05
CA TRP A 493 0.81 -29.80 -3.79
C TRP A 493 -0.28 -28.85 -4.32
N GLN A 494 -0.70 -28.97 -5.58
CA GLN A 494 -1.71 -28.08 -6.15
C GLN A 494 -3.03 -28.22 -5.41
N LEU A 495 -3.45 -29.45 -5.10
CA LEU A 495 -4.65 -29.69 -4.30
C LEU A 495 -4.56 -29.01 -2.92
N LEU A 496 -3.40 -29.06 -2.27
CA LEU A 496 -3.21 -28.46 -0.96
C LEU A 496 -3.11 -26.93 -1.02
N PHE A 497 -2.48 -26.39 -2.06
CA PHE A 497 -2.49 -24.96 -2.37
C PHE A 497 -3.93 -24.46 -2.55
N ASP A 498 -4.74 -25.17 -3.34
CA ASP A 498 -6.14 -24.83 -3.59
C ASP A 498 -6.99 -24.84 -2.32
N LYS A 499 -6.67 -25.70 -1.37
CA LYS A 499 -7.37 -25.80 -0.09
C LYS A 499 -6.94 -24.68 0.86
N LEU A 500 -5.63 -24.49 1.04
CA LEU A 500 -5.07 -23.47 1.91
C LEU A 500 -5.49 -22.06 1.46
N HIS A 501 -5.54 -21.83 0.15
CA HIS A 501 -5.85 -20.53 -0.43
C HIS A 501 -7.29 -20.40 -0.93
N ARG A 502 -8.20 -21.22 -0.39
CA ARG A 502 -9.60 -21.25 -0.83
C ARG A 502 -10.31 -19.91 -0.63
N SER A 503 -9.96 -19.15 0.41
CA SER A 503 -10.54 -17.82 0.65
C SER A 503 -10.09 -16.79 -0.38
N GLU A 504 -8.96 -17.02 -1.05
CA GLU A 504 -8.36 -16.13 -2.04
C GLU A 504 -8.74 -16.55 -3.47
N PHE A 505 -9.38 -17.71 -3.64
CA PHE A 505 -9.76 -18.25 -4.94
C PHE A 505 -10.88 -17.43 -5.60
N ILE A 506 -10.64 -17.00 -6.83
CA ILE A 506 -11.60 -16.31 -7.68
C ILE A 506 -12.10 -17.29 -8.74
N GLU A 507 -13.29 -17.85 -8.50
CA GLU A 507 -13.88 -18.91 -9.33
C GLU A 507 -14.01 -18.51 -10.82
N MET A 508 -14.30 -17.24 -11.11
CA MET A 508 -14.42 -16.75 -12.48
C MET A 508 -13.08 -16.69 -13.24
N GLU A 509 -11.97 -16.57 -12.51
CA GLU A 509 -10.63 -16.38 -13.08
C GLU A 509 -9.76 -17.64 -12.97
N GLY A 510 -10.16 -18.62 -12.14
CA GLY A 510 -9.37 -19.84 -11.91
C GLY A 510 -8.03 -19.53 -11.24
N SER A 511 -8.02 -18.58 -10.31
CA SER A 511 -6.79 -18.00 -9.75
C SER A 511 -6.94 -17.54 -8.31
N TYR A 512 -5.82 -17.15 -7.71
CA TYR A 512 -5.72 -16.73 -6.32
C TYR A 512 -5.33 -15.27 -6.24
N ARG A 513 -6.15 -14.44 -5.58
CA ARG A 513 -5.90 -13.01 -5.44
C ARG A 513 -5.47 -12.65 -4.02
N PHE A 514 -4.22 -12.24 -3.91
CA PHE A 514 -3.61 -11.77 -2.67
C PHE A 514 -3.69 -10.25 -2.57
N THR A 515 -4.66 -9.74 -1.81
CA THR A 515 -4.91 -8.29 -1.62
C THR A 515 -4.15 -7.69 -0.44
N GLY A 516 -4.18 -6.35 -0.29
CA GLY A 516 -3.56 -5.61 0.81
C GLY A 516 -3.92 -6.05 2.23
N ALA A 517 -5.02 -6.79 2.42
CA ALA A 517 -5.36 -7.38 3.72
C ALA A 517 -4.38 -8.48 4.17
N HIS A 518 -3.72 -9.13 3.21
CA HIS A 518 -2.78 -10.22 3.47
C HIS A 518 -1.36 -9.71 3.69
N TRP A 519 -1.03 -8.54 3.15
CA TRP A 519 0.31 -7.96 3.15
C TRP A 519 0.59 -7.19 4.46
N LYS A 520 1.52 -7.71 5.26
CA LYS A 520 2.06 -7.01 6.43
C LYS A 520 3.35 -6.29 6.06
N TYR A 521 3.35 -4.96 6.17
CA TYR A 521 4.56 -4.16 5.97
C TYR A 521 5.48 -4.25 7.17
N THR A 522 6.75 -4.61 6.96
CA THR A 522 7.75 -4.70 8.02
C THR A 522 9.04 -3.94 7.65
N GLY A 523 9.57 -3.14 8.58
CA GLY A 523 10.88 -2.50 8.43
C GLY A 523 10.94 -1.23 7.57
N ASN A 524 12.17 -0.79 7.27
CA ASN A 524 12.49 0.42 6.49
C ASN A 524 12.46 0.20 4.97
N HIS A 525 12.43 -1.06 4.54
CA HIS A 525 12.26 -1.46 3.16
C HIS A 525 10.76 -1.75 2.91
N ILE A 526 10.25 -1.59 1.69
CA ILE A 526 8.92 -2.13 1.34
C ILE A 526 9.12 -3.63 1.26
N LEU A 527 9.04 -4.26 2.41
CA LEU A 527 8.92 -5.68 2.64
C LEU A 527 7.46 -5.90 3.02
N ALA A 528 6.74 -6.61 2.18
CA ALA A 528 5.38 -7.04 2.45
C ALA A 528 5.38 -8.56 2.58
N GLU A 529 4.84 -9.06 3.68
CA GLU A 529 4.74 -10.50 3.93
C GLU A 529 3.27 -10.90 4.03
N ALA A 530 2.86 -11.90 3.27
CA ALA A 530 1.61 -12.61 3.46
C ALA A 530 1.89 -13.99 4.06
N ILE A 531 1.35 -14.22 5.25
CA ILE A 531 1.52 -15.46 6.01
C ILE A 531 0.17 -16.15 6.08
N PHE A 532 0.11 -17.36 5.52
CA PHE A 532 -1.04 -18.24 5.59
C PHE A 532 -0.74 -19.30 6.64
N GLU A 533 -1.51 -19.27 7.72
CA GLU A 533 -1.34 -20.18 8.84
C GLU A 533 -1.80 -21.58 8.45
N ARG A 534 -1.10 -22.57 8.99
CA ARG A 534 -1.41 -24.00 8.95
C ARG A 534 -2.91 -24.32 9.05
N GLU A 535 -3.39 -25.17 8.14
CA GLU A 535 -4.69 -25.83 8.19
C GLU A 535 -4.52 -27.36 8.18
N VAL A 536 -5.41 -28.07 8.87
CA VAL A 536 -5.51 -29.54 8.81
C VAL A 536 -6.73 -29.90 7.95
N ILE A 537 -6.49 -30.61 6.85
CA ILE A 537 -7.51 -30.96 5.86
C ILE A 537 -7.71 -32.47 5.86
N ASP A 538 -8.97 -32.93 5.82
CA ASP A 538 -9.31 -34.33 5.60
C ASP A 538 -9.42 -34.63 4.10
N LEU A 539 -8.52 -35.48 3.58
CA LEU A 539 -8.50 -35.98 2.21
C LEU A 539 -8.91 -37.46 2.16
N GLY A 540 -10.18 -37.74 2.45
CA GLY A 540 -10.73 -39.10 2.31
C GLY A 540 -10.37 -40.03 3.48
N GLY A 541 -10.39 -39.50 4.70
CA GLY A 541 -10.03 -40.19 5.93
C GLY A 541 -8.56 -40.05 6.32
N GLN A 542 -7.82 -39.14 5.68
CA GLN A 542 -6.43 -38.83 5.99
C GLN A 542 -6.30 -37.36 6.32
N GLU A 543 -5.79 -37.06 7.51
CA GLU A 543 -5.48 -35.70 7.93
C GLU A 543 -4.15 -35.26 7.30
N VAL A 544 -4.20 -34.17 6.53
CA VAL A 544 -3.03 -33.56 5.89
C VAL A 544 -2.85 -32.16 6.44
N ASP A 545 -1.63 -31.87 6.87
CA ASP A 545 -1.25 -30.59 7.42
C ASP A 545 -0.59 -29.74 6.31
N THR A 546 -1.22 -28.64 5.94
CA THR A 546 -0.71 -27.75 4.89
C THR A 546 0.58 -27.04 5.28
N GLY A 547 0.92 -27.05 6.58
CA GLY A 547 1.88 -26.17 7.21
C GLY A 547 1.67 -24.70 6.85
N ASN A 548 2.69 -23.88 7.09
CA ASN A 548 2.62 -22.46 6.81
C ASN A 548 3.09 -22.17 5.39
N THR A 549 2.45 -21.21 4.74
CA THR A 549 2.89 -20.65 3.45
C THR A 549 3.21 -19.18 3.62
N TRP A 550 4.35 -18.77 3.08
CA TRP A 550 4.86 -17.40 3.11
C TRP A 550 5.02 -16.89 1.69
N LEU A 551 4.44 -15.73 1.43
CA LEU A 551 4.71 -14.94 0.24
C LEU A 551 5.39 -13.65 0.71
N ILE A 552 6.59 -13.41 0.21
CA ILE A 552 7.41 -12.26 0.59
C ILE A 552 7.58 -11.40 -0.65
N MET A 553 7.25 -10.12 -0.56
CA MET A 553 7.47 -9.13 -1.61
C MET A 553 8.51 -8.13 -1.13
N LEU A 554 9.64 -8.11 -1.81
CA LEU A 554 10.81 -7.27 -1.53
C LEU A 554 10.93 -6.20 -2.60
N HIS A 555 10.98 -4.93 -2.21
CA HIS A 555 11.32 -3.88 -3.16
C HIS A 555 12.74 -4.07 -3.70
N ARG A 556 12.84 -4.15 -5.02
CA ARG A 556 14.09 -4.32 -5.76
C ARG A 556 14.07 -3.37 -6.94
N PRO A 557 14.60 -2.15 -6.80
CA PRO A 557 14.59 -1.18 -7.89
C PRO A 557 15.27 -1.80 -9.13
N GLY A 558 14.60 -1.71 -10.28
CA GLY A 558 15.01 -2.37 -11.52
C GLY A 558 16.33 -1.84 -12.02
N GLY A 559 17.35 -2.70 -12.08
CA GLY A 559 18.60 -2.40 -12.78
C GLY A 559 18.37 -2.30 -14.29
N ASN A 560 19.07 -1.38 -14.96
CA ASN A 560 19.11 -1.32 -16.43
C ASN A 560 19.77 -2.56 -17.03
#